data_AF-A0A537EB04-F1
#
_entry.id   AF-A0A537EB04-F1
#
_cell.length_a   1.000
_cell.length_b   1.000
_cell.length_c   1.000
_cell.angle_alpha   90.00
_cell.angle_beta   90.00
_cell.angle_gamma   90.00
#
_symmetry.space_group_name_H-M   'P 1'
#
loop_
_entity.id
_entity.type
_entity.pdbx_description
1 polymer ?
#
loop_
_entity_poly.entity_id
_entity_poly.type
_entity_poly.pdbx_seq_one_letter_code
_entity_poly.pdbx_strand_id
1 'polypeptide(L)'
;MVRMVQLFEDPNVSMDHLSEFYKVEGSPHTYLMFVTTIDGIAVPLEPGQRGGSEIALRHLKDNPIAAGGLTDNRALQYGWASADAVLGGAGILRDNPNATWYPRDKDLQGLLRKRNGKPVRAVVTGRGEVDLKHPVFNPKNEEWQPVLFTTRKGEERLKDQAKQLGAQGHRALELTKTYPVGDTNIDLGKALGILRKDYKANLLDIQGGPILAGRLVKAMLVDEIRLTFSPQVMGDLNSEGKRRPGFVTGIHFGLEDSPIAELESVGVSGSHIFLRYLMNYRN
;
A
#
# COMPACT_ATOMS: atom_id res chain seq x y z
N MET A 1 10.17 24.76 3.40
CA MET A 1 10.38 25.16 1.99
C MET A 1 10.35 23.88 1.18
N VAL A 2 9.57 23.78 0.10
CA VAL A 2 9.50 22.52 -0.68
C VAL A 2 10.89 22.19 -1.20
N ARG A 3 11.39 20.98 -0.92
CA ARG A 3 12.77 20.61 -1.28
C ARG A 3 12.92 20.30 -2.76
N MET A 4 11.88 19.76 -3.40
CA MET A 4 11.91 19.38 -4.81
C MET A 4 10.59 19.63 -5.52
N VAL A 5 10.66 20.20 -6.74
CA VAL A 5 9.53 20.33 -7.66
C VAL A 5 9.93 19.71 -9.00
N GLN A 6 9.13 18.77 -9.51
CA GLN A 6 9.44 18.04 -10.73
C GLN A 6 8.27 17.99 -11.70
N LEU A 7 8.52 18.30 -12.97
CA LEU A 7 7.59 18.06 -14.07
C LEU A 7 8.00 16.77 -14.78
N PHE A 8 7.12 15.77 -14.75
CA PHE A 8 7.27 14.51 -15.46
C PHE A 8 6.63 14.65 -16.85
N GLU A 9 7.39 15.22 -17.79
CA GLU A 9 6.95 15.44 -19.17
C GLU A 9 6.57 14.14 -19.89
N ASP A 10 7.35 13.08 -19.66
CA ASP A 10 7.01 11.71 -20.08
C ASP A 10 6.30 10.98 -18.92
N PRO A 11 5.03 10.57 -19.09
CA PRO A 11 4.32 9.79 -18.09
C PRO A 11 4.97 8.45 -17.75
N ASN A 12 5.80 7.90 -18.66
CA ASN A 12 6.62 6.71 -18.43
C ASN A 12 7.94 7.06 -17.74
N VAL A 13 7.84 7.69 -16.57
CA VAL A 13 8.96 8.26 -15.81
C VAL A 13 10.11 7.26 -15.62
N SER A 14 11.35 7.68 -15.88
CA SER A 14 12.53 6.81 -15.72
C SER A 14 12.74 6.37 -14.27
N MET A 15 13.44 5.26 -14.07
CA MET A 15 13.81 4.82 -12.71
C MET A 15 14.68 5.86 -12.00
N ASP A 16 15.55 6.57 -12.71
CA ASP A 16 16.43 7.58 -12.13
C ASP A 16 15.61 8.74 -11.55
N HIS A 17 14.64 9.25 -12.32
CA HIS A 17 13.71 10.28 -11.85
C HIS A 17 12.88 9.80 -10.65
N LEU A 18 12.36 8.56 -10.68
CA LEU A 18 11.63 8.01 -9.54
C LEU A 18 12.52 7.84 -8.30
N SER A 19 13.77 7.43 -8.50
CA SER A 19 14.72 7.22 -7.39
C SER A 19 15.12 8.52 -6.72
N GLU A 20 15.27 9.59 -7.49
CA GLU A 20 15.55 10.92 -6.95
C GLU A 20 14.31 11.51 -6.29
N PHE A 21 13.15 11.41 -6.95
CA PHE A 21 11.89 11.96 -6.43
C PHE A 21 11.44 11.29 -5.13
N TYR A 22 11.62 9.97 -4.98
CA TYR A 22 11.23 9.20 -3.80
C TYR A 22 12.39 8.89 -2.84
N LYS A 23 13.52 9.58 -3.00
CA LYS A 23 14.67 9.45 -2.12
C LYS A 23 14.29 9.76 -0.67
N VAL A 24 14.73 8.90 0.24
CA VAL A 24 14.50 9.03 1.68
C VAL A 24 15.83 9.36 2.36
N GLU A 25 15.82 10.38 3.22
CA GLU A 25 16.93 10.69 4.12
C GLU A 25 16.66 10.03 5.48
N GLY A 26 17.39 8.96 5.81
CA GLY A 26 17.25 8.24 7.07
C GLY A 26 16.67 6.84 6.96
N SER A 27 16.83 6.05 8.02
CA SER A 27 16.36 4.67 8.13
C SER A 27 16.23 4.29 9.61
N PRO A 28 15.22 3.50 10.02
CA PRO A 28 14.12 2.97 9.19
C PRO A 28 13.10 4.05 8.80
N HIS A 29 12.33 3.82 7.74
CA HIS A 29 11.33 4.73 7.19
C HIS A 29 10.10 3.97 6.66
N THR A 30 8.91 4.41 7.06
CA THR A 30 7.62 3.85 6.66
C THR A 30 6.81 4.90 5.91
N TYR A 31 6.35 4.58 4.71
CA TYR A 31 5.51 5.49 3.93
C TYR A 31 4.15 4.89 3.60
N LEU A 32 3.10 5.71 3.58
CA LEU A 32 1.82 5.39 2.96
C LEU A 32 1.86 5.77 1.48
N MET A 33 1.36 4.91 0.60
CA MET A 33 1.18 5.22 -0.83
C MET A 33 -0.30 5.18 -1.19
N PHE A 34 -0.86 6.32 -1.61
CA PHE A 34 -2.27 6.45 -2.00
C PHE A 34 -2.46 7.33 -3.22
N VAL A 35 -3.61 7.14 -3.87
CA VAL A 35 -4.15 8.04 -4.89
C VAL A 35 -5.56 8.46 -4.48
N THR A 36 -5.89 9.74 -4.63
CA THR A 36 -7.21 10.31 -4.34
C THR A 36 -7.71 11.15 -5.50
N THR A 37 -9.02 11.33 -5.57
CA THR A 37 -9.65 12.39 -6.37
C THR A 37 -9.34 13.77 -5.78
N ILE A 38 -9.69 14.84 -6.51
CA ILE A 38 -9.56 16.24 -6.05
C ILE A 38 -10.33 16.46 -4.75
N ASP A 39 -11.51 15.86 -4.63
CA ASP A 39 -12.38 15.90 -3.46
C ASP A 39 -12.04 14.84 -2.39
N GLY A 40 -10.85 14.23 -2.47
CA GLY A 40 -10.26 13.43 -1.40
C GLY A 40 -10.73 11.97 -1.29
N ILE A 41 -11.39 11.44 -2.32
CA ILE A 41 -11.89 10.06 -2.33
C ILE A 41 -10.79 9.08 -2.76
N ALA A 42 -10.54 8.05 -1.94
CA ALA A 42 -9.50 7.05 -2.18
C ALA A 42 -10.03 5.73 -2.74
N VAL A 43 -11.33 5.47 -2.63
CA VAL A 43 -11.96 4.22 -3.08
C VAL A 43 -13.30 4.55 -3.74
N PRO A 44 -13.57 4.12 -4.99
CA PRO A 44 -14.85 4.39 -5.65
C PRO A 44 -16.03 3.73 -4.92
N LEU A 45 -15.78 2.58 -4.28
CA LEU A 45 -16.76 1.80 -3.53
C LEU A 45 -17.96 1.38 -4.39
N GLU A 46 -17.75 1.18 -5.69
CA GLU A 46 -18.76 0.67 -6.60
C GLU A 46 -18.63 -0.86 -6.75
N PRO A 47 -19.69 -1.57 -7.20
CA PRO A 47 -19.60 -2.98 -7.53
C PRO A 47 -18.50 -3.25 -8.57
N GLY A 48 -17.49 -4.05 -8.20
CA GLY A 48 -16.36 -4.37 -9.09
C GLY A 48 -15.32 -3.25 -9.29
N GLN A 49 -15.51 -2.06 -8.72
CA GLN A 49 -14.59 -0.92 -8.83
C GLN A 49 -14.25 -0.39 -7.43
N ARG A 50 -13.18 -0.95 -6.87
CA ARG A 50 -12.73 -0.68 -5.50
C ARG A 50 -11.23 -0.46 -5.41
N GLY A 51 -10.53 -0.44 -6.55
CA GLY A 51 -9.09 -0.25 -6.62
C GLY A 51 -8.70 1.21 -6.75
N GLY A 52 -7.45 1.50 -6.41
CA GLY A 52 -6.84 2.81 -6.71
C GLY A 52 -6.63 3.03 -8.22
N SER A 53 -6.66 1.98 -9.05
CA SER A 53 -6.52 2.10 -10.51
C SER A 53 -7.61 2.94 -11.16
N GLU A 54 -8.84 2.85 -10.64
CA GLU A 54 -9.97 3.62 -11.14
C GLU A 54 -9.81 5.10 -10.76
N ILE A 55 -9.42 5.38 -9.50
CA ILE A 55 -9.13 6.73 -9.01
C ILE A 55 -7.96 7.34 -9.79
N ALA A 56 -6.90 6.58 -10.06
CA ALA A 56 -5.76 7.02 -10.85
C ALA A 56 -6.05 7.19 -12.35
N LEU A 57 -7.27 6.88 -12.81
CA LEU A 57 -7.70 6.97 -14.21
C LEU A 57 -6.87 6.12 -15.19
N ARG A 58 -6.31 4.99 -14.73
CA ARG A 58 -5.42 4.13 -15.55
C ARG A 58 -6.09 3.50 -16.78
N HIS A 59 -7.41 3.52 -16.84
CA HIS A 59 -8.20 3.02 -17.96
C HIS A 59 -8.26 4.03 -19.11
N LEU A 60 -8.01 5.33 -18.86
CA LEU A 60 -8.06 6.40 -19.86
C LEU A 60 -6.69 6.63 -20.53
N LYS A 61 -6.13 5.58 -21.13
CA LYS A 61 -4.73 5.58 -21.62
C LYS A 61 -4.41 6.64 -22.67
N ASP A 62 -5.39 6.98 -23.51
CA ASP A 62 -5.22 7.94 -24.61
C ASP A 62 -5.72 9.34 -24.26
N ASN A 63 -6.12 9.57 -23.01
CA ASN A 63 -6.59 10.87 -22.55
C ASN A 63 -5.41 11.70 -22.00
N PRO A 64 -5.04 12.84 -22.62
CA PRO A 64 -3.88 13.63 -22.20
C PRO A 64 -4.03 14.23 -20.79
N ILE A 65 -5.25 14.50 -20.33
CA ILE A 65 -5.52 14.98 -18.96
C ILE A 65 -5.19 13.87 -17.96
N ALA A 66 -5.55 12.63 -18.28
CA ALA A 66 -5.37 11.46 -17.42
C ALA A 66 -4.00 10.78 -17.56
N ALA A 67 -3.10 11.32 -18.39
CA ALA A 67 -1.82 10.68 -18.72
C ALA A 67 -0.96 10.36 -17.48
N GLY A 68 -1.04 11.20 -16.43
CA GLY A 68 -0.36 10.97 -15.16
C GLY A 68 -0.79 9.70 -14.41
N GLY A 69 -1.89 9.06 -14.80
CA GLY A 69 -2.27 7.74 -14.29
C GLY A 69 -1.24 6.66 -14.62
N LEU A 70 -0.50 6.81 -15.73
CA LEU A 70 0.64 5.94 -16.07
C LEU A 70 1.80 6.16 -15.11
N THR A 71 2.12 7.42 -14.78
CA THR A 71 3.13 7.78 -13.78
C THR A 71 2.78 7.25 -12.40
N ASP A 72 1.52 7.38 -11.98
CA ASP A 72 1.03 6.80 -10.72
C ASP A 72 1.22 5.28 -10.68
N ASN A 73 0.83 4.57 -11.75
CA ASN A 73 1.06 3.14 -11.83
C ASN A 73 2.54 2.78 -11.76
N ARG A 74 3.42 3.58 -12.37
CA ARG A 74 4.86 3.33 -12.37
C ARG A 74 5.51 3.66 -11.02
N ALA A 75 5.10 4.74 -10.37
CA ALA A 75 5.49 5.09 -9.01
C ALA A 75 5.04 4.03 -7.99
N LEU A 76 3.83 3.50 -8.13
CA LEU A 76 3.31 2.40 -7.33
C LEU A 76 4.20 1.15 -7.45
N GLN A 77 4.53 0.76 -8.69
CA GLN A 77 5.42 -0.37 -8.95
C GLN A 77 6.84 -0.12 -8.44
N TYR A 78 7.33 1.12 -8.53
CA TYR A 78 8.62 1.50 -7.96
C TYR A 78 8.63 1.35 -6.44
N GLY A 79 7.56 1.74 -5.75
CA GLY A 79 7.39 1.48 -4.31
C GLY A 79 7.52 -0.02 -3.98
N TRP A 80 6.82 -0.88 -4.74
CA TRP A 80 6.93 -2.32 -4.57
C TRP A 80 8.35 -2.88 -4.82
N ALA A 81 9.09 -2.28 -5.75
CA ALA A 81 10.44 -2.70 -6.10
C ALA A 81 11.52 -2.19 -5.13
N SER A 82 11.30 -1.01 -4.56
CA SER A 82 12.27 -0.29 -3.72
C SER A 82 12.11 -0.56 -2.22
N ALA A 83 10.91 -0.92 -1.76
CA ALA A 83 10.69 -1.27 -0.35
C ALA A 83 11.23 -2.66 0.00
N ASP A 84 11.73 -2.80 1.23
CA ASP A 84 12.13 -4.09 1.81
C ASP A 84 10.91 -4.96 2.12
N ALA A 85 9.83 -4.31 2.56
CA ALA A 85 8.54 -4.94 2.80
C ALA A 85 7.41 -4.07 2.25
N VAL A 86 6.37 -4.72 1.74
CA VAL A 86 5.09 -4.09 1.40
C VAL A 86 4.02 -4.67 2.32
N LEU A 87 3.28 -3.81 3.01
CA LEU A 87 2.21 -4.18 3.93
C LEU A 87 0.85 -3.67 3.41
N GLY A 88 -0.13 -4.58 3.32
CA GLY A 88 -1.50 -4.23 2.97
C GLY A 88 -2.54 -4.94 3.85
N GLY A 89 -3.74 -4.38 3.93
CA GLY A 89 -4.86 -5.04 4.61
C GLY A 89 -5.52 -6.10 3.72
N ALA A 90 -6.07 -7.16 4.32
CA ALA A 90 -6.80 -8.20 3.58
C ALA A 90 -8.03 -7.69 2.80
N GLY A 91 -8.51 -6.48 3.08
CA GLY A 91 -9.52 -5.80 2.25
C GLY A 91 -9.08 -5.60 0.81
N ILE A 92 -7.82 -5.21 0.60
CA ILE A 92 -7.26 -5.02 -0.75
C ILE A 92 -7.32 -6.31 -1.56
N LEU A 93 -7.02 -7.45 -0.92
CA LEU A 93 -7.02 -8.75 -1.61
C LEU A 93 -8.43 -9.21 -2.00
N ARG A 94 -9.44 -8.82 -1.22
CA ARG A 94 -10.86 -9.06 -1.57
C ARG A 94 -11.29 -8.20 -2.75
N ASP A 95 -10.83 -6.95 -2.80
CA ASP A 95 -11.15 -6.01 -3.86
C ASP A 95 -10.33 -6.26 -5.14
N ASN A 96 -9.14 -6.87 -5.02
CA ASN A 96 -8.26 -7.21 -6.12
C ASN A 96 -7.70 -8.65 -5.97
N PRO A 97 -8.39 -9.65 -6.55
CA PRO A 97 -8.04 -11.08 -6.41
C PRO A 97 -6.72 -11.46 -7.10
N ASN A 98 -6.13 -10.55 -7.89
CA ASN A 98 -4.87 -10.76 -8.60
C ASN A 98 -3.71 -9.99 -7.97
N ALA A 99 -3.91 -9.34 -6.82
CA ALA A 99 -2.86 -8.53 -6.19
C ALA A 99 -1.67 -9.39 -5.73
N THR A 100 -0.48 -9.04 -6.21
CA THR A 100 0.79 -9.63 -5.75
C THR A 100 1.71 -8.61 -5.10
N TRP A 101 1.47 -7.32 -5.37
CA TRP A 101 2.41 -6.22 -5.10
C TRP A 101 3.81 -6.51 -5.66
N TYR A 102 3.89 -7.21 -6.80
CA TYR A 102 5.13 -7.44 -7.52
C TYR A 102 5.13 -6.60 -8.80
N PRO A 103 6.23 -5.91 -9.15
CA PRO A 103 6.31 -5.09 -10.36
C PRO A 103 6.07 -5.92 -11.63
N ARG A 104 5.39 -5.33 -12.61
CA ARG A 104 5.20 -5.86 -13.96
C ARG A 104 6.23 -5.28 -14.94
N ASP A 105 6.66 -4.05 -14.71
CA ASP A 105 7.68 -3.40 -15.55
C ASP A 105 9.03 -4.11 -15.36
N LYS A 106 9.67 -4.47 -16.49
CA LYS A 106 10.85 -5.36 -16.49
C LYS A 106 12.06 -4.75 -15.79
N ASP A 107 12.24 -3.45 -15.91
CA ASP A 107 13.32 -2.71 -15.25
C ASP A 107 13.15 -2.71 -13.73
N LEU A 108 11.92 -2.51 -13.23
CA LEU A 108 11.57 -2.60 -11.82
C LEU A 108 11.67 -4.03 -11.25
N GLN A 109 11.34 -5.05 -12.05
CA GLN A 109 11.66 -6.44 -11.69
C GLN A 109 13.18 -6.68 -11.60
N GLY A 110 13.94 -6.06 -12.52
CA GLY A 110 15.40 -6.06 -12.48
C GLY A 110 15.97 -5.46 -11.20
N LEU A 111 15.34 -4.40 -10.68
CA LEU A 111 15.71 -3.80 -9.39
C LEU A 111 15.55 -4.81 -8.24
N LEU A 112 14.43 -5.53 -8.17
CA LEU A 112 14.22 -6.56 -7.14
C LEU A 112 15.23 -7.71 -7.23
N ARG A 113 15.54 -8.18 -8.44
CA ARG A 113 16.49 -9.29 -8.66
C ARG A 113 17.93 -8.95 -8.24
N LYS A 114 18.28 -7.66 -8.24
CA LYS A 114 19.60 -7.20 -7.79
C LYS A 114 19.71 -7.09 -6.26
N ARG A 115 18.60 -7.21 -5.52
CA ARG A 115 18.62 -7.14 -4.06
C ARG A 115 19.10 -8.46 -3.46
N ASN A 116 19.75 -8.36 -2.31
CA ASN A 116 20.04 -9.51 -1.49
C ASN A 116 18.80 -9.90 -0.68
N GLY A 117 18.32 -11.13 -0.87
CA GLY A 117 17.13 -11.66 -0.18
C GLY A 117 15.82 -11.42 -0.94
N LYS A 118 14.76 -12.07 -0.46
CA LYS A 118 13.42 -11.96 -1.06
C LYS A 118 12.69 -10.76 -0.47
N PRO A 119 12.02 -9.93 -1.29
CA PRO A 119 11.18 -8.87 -0.76
C PRO A 119 10.04 -9.46 0.07
N VAL A 120 9.63 -8.76 1.13
CA VAL A 120 8.52 -9.23 1.98
C VAL A 120 7.19 -8.66 1.47
N ARG A 121 6.16 -9.51 1.42
CA ARG A 121 4.76 -9.13 1.16
C ARG A 121 3.92 -9.53 2.35
N ALA A 122 3.51 -8.54 3.11
CA ALA A 122 2.85 -8.72 4.39
C ALA A 122 1.37 -8.32 4.30
N VAL A 123 0.51 -9.13 4.91
CA VAL A 123 -0.94 -8.90 4.94
C VAL A 123 -1.42 -8.77 6.37
N VAL A 124 -2.30 -7.81 6.64
CA VAL A 124 -2.94 -7.60 7.95
C VAL A 124 -4.41 -8.00 7.89
N THR A 125 -4.85 -8.87 8.80
CA THR A 125 -6.27 -9.28 8.91
C THR A 125 -6.70 -9.52 10.35
N GLY A 126 -7.66 -8.74 10.86
CA GLY A 126 -8.09 -8.86 12.27
C GLY A 126 -8.78 -10.20 12.58
N ARG A 127 -9.47 -10.77 11.59
CA ARG A 127 -10.32 -11.96 11.76
C ARG A 127 -9.75 -13.22 11.10
N GLY A 128 -8.57 -13.16 10.47
CA GLY A 128 -8.10 -14.26 9.63
C GLY A 128 -8.96 -14.50 8.37
N GLU A 129 -9.80 -13.54 7.98
CA GLU A 129 -10.71 -13.65 6.83
C GLU A 129 -9.98 -13.23 5.55
N VAL A 130 -9.17 -14.15 5.05
CA VAL A 130 -8.45 -14.03 3.78
C VAL A 130 -8.32 -15.42 3.15
N ASP A 131 -8.34 -15.47 1.81
CA ASP A 131 -8.10 -16.70 1.06
C ASP A 131 -6.59 -16.98 0.99
N LEU A 132 -6.15 -18.08 1.57
CA LEU A 132 -4.74 -18.47 1.55
C LEU A 132 -4.29 -19.00 0.18
N LYS A 133 -5.20 -19.24 -0.76
CA LYS A 133 -4.89 -19.50 -2.18
C LYS A 133 -4.64 -18.22 -2.99
N HIS A 134 -4.83 -17.05 -2.37
CA HIS A 134 -4.62 -15.77 -3.05
C HIS A 134 -3.17 -15.64 -3.57
N PRO A 135 -2.93 -15.08 -4.78
CA PRO A 135 -1.60 -15.02 -5.39
C PRO A 135 -0.50 -14.45 -4.49
N VAL A 136 -0.80 -13.43 -3.66
CA VAL A 136 0.16 -12.84 -2.70
C VAL A 136 0.77 -13.85 -1.72
N PHE A 137 0.07 -14.93 -1.36
CA PHE A 137 0.58 -15.99 -0.47
C PHE A 137 1.25 -17.14 -1.23
N ASN A 138 1.15 -17.12 -2.56
CA ASN A 138 1.55 -18.19 -3.45
C ASN A 138 2.51 -17.65 -4.54
N PRO A 139 3.66 -17.07 -4.17
CA PRO A 139 4.62 -16.54 -5.12
C PRO A 139 5.08 -17.60 -6.11
N LYS A 140 5.12 -17.26 -7.40
CA LYS A 140 5.78 -18.09 -8.41
C LYS A 140 7.28 -17.97 -8.23
N ASN A 141 8.01 -19.07 -8.42
CA ASN A 141 9.49 -19.10 -8.35
C ASN A 141 10.07 -18.44 -7.08
N GLU A 142 9.30 -18.43 -6.00
CA GLU A 142 9.67 -17.80 -4.73
C GLU A 142 10.09 -16.32 -4.87
N GLU A 143 9.45 -15.58 -5.78
CA GLU A 143 9.73 -14.16 -6.10
C GLU A 143 9.65 -13.21 -4.88
N TRP A 144 8.92 -13.59 -3.84
CA TRP A 144 8.82 -12.85 -2.58
C TRP A 144 8.53 -13.79 -1.40
N GLN A 145 8.65 -13.26 -0.18
CA GLN A 145 8.27 -13.98 1.04
C GLN A 145 6.92 -13.47 1.58
N PRO A 146 5.87 -14.31 1.64
CA PRO A 146 4.58 -13.93 2.20
C PRO A 146 4.58 -13.97 3.74
N VAL A 147 3.98 -12.95 4.36
CA VAL A 147 3.83 -12.81 5.81
C VAL A 147 2.40 -12.42 6.16
N LEU A 148 1.86 -12.99 7.24
CA LEU A 148 0.49 -12.71 7.67
C LEU A 148 0.47 -12.25 9.14
N PHE A 149 -0.10 -11.08 9.38
CA PHE A 149 -0.32 -10.54 10.72
C PHE A 149 -1.81 -10.59 11.05
N THR A 150 -2.13 -11.22 12.17
CA THR A 150 -3.51 -11.47 12.58
C THR A 150 -3.66 -11.45 14.09
N THR A 151 -4.87 -11.61 14.58
CA THR A 151 -5.13 -11.88 16.00
C THR A 151 -4.96 -13.36 16.32
N ARG A 152 -4.85 -13.73 17.60
CA ARG A 152 -4.83 -15.15 18.03
C ARG A 152 -6.02 -15.94 17.47
N LYS A 153 -7.24 -15.38 17.59
CA LYS A 153 -8.46 -16.00 17.03
C LYS A 153 -8.41 -16.08 15.50
N GLY A 154 -7.87 -15.07 14.84
CA GLY A 154 -7.69 -15.10 13.39
C GLY A 154 -6.68 -16.16 12.95
N GLU A 155 -5.62 -16.38 13.72
CA GLU A 155 -4.64 -17.44 13.47
C GLU A 155 -5.27 -18.84 13.53
N GLU A 156 -6.13 -19.11 14.51
CA GLU A 156 -6.86 -20.39 14.61
C GLU A 156 -7.66 -20.66 13.33
N ARG A 157 -8.42 -19.68 12.85
CA ARG A 157 -9.17 -19.78 11.59
C ARG A 157 -8.27 -20.05 10.38
N LEU A 158 -7.11 -19.41 10.33
CA LEU A 158 -6.14 -19.61 9.25
C LEU A 158 -5.51 -21.00 9.29
N LYS A 159 -5.20 -21.51 10.49
CA LYS A 159 -4.73 -22.89 10.69
C LYS A 159 -5.75 -23.92 10.22
N ASP A 160 -7.04 -23.70 10.50
CA ASP A 160 -8.09 -24.59 10.02
C ASP A 160 -8.23 -24.57 8.49
N GLN A 161 -8.20 -23.38 7.89
CA GLN A 161 -8.18 -23.24 6.44
C GLN A 161 -6.95 -23.94 5.82
N ALA A 162 -5.77 -23.77 6.42
CA ALA A 162 -4.53 -24.39 5.94
C ALA A 162 -4.60 -25.93 6.01
N LYS A 163 -5.15 -26.50 7.08
CA LYS A 163 -5.38 -27.96 7.20
C LYS A 163 -6.31 -28.48 6.11
N GLN A 164 -7.42 -27.79 5.86
CA GLN A 164 -8.39 -28.18 4.82
C GLN A 164 -7.76 -28.17 3.43
N LEU A 165 -6.98 -27.14 3.11
CA LEU A 165 -6.29 -27.01 1.84
C LEU A 165 -5.14 -28.03 1.70
N GLY A 166 -4.42 -28.33 2.77
CA GLY A 166 -3.40 -29.39 2.81
C GLY A 166 -4.01 -30.76 2.52
N ALA A 167 -5.19 -31.06 3.08
CA ALA A 167 -5.94 -32.28 2.76
C ALA A 167 -6.38 -32.35 1.28
N GLN A 168 -6.49 -31.20 0.60
CA GLN A 168 -6.76 -31.08 -0.84
C GLN A 168 -5.47 -31.02 -1.68
N GLY A 169 -4.31 -31.34 -1.12
CA GLY A 169 -3.02 -31.38 -1.83
C GLY A 169 -2.38 -30.02 -2.12
N HIS A 170 -2.85 -28.93 -1.50
CA HIS A 170 -2.27 -27.60 -1.72
C HIS A 170 -1.03 -27.39 -0.83
N ARG A 171 0.16 -27.43 -1.45
CA ARG A 171 1.47 -27.36 -0.78
C ARG A 171 1.92 -25.95 -0.37
N ALA A 172 1.33 -24.92 -0.95
CA ALA A 172 1.84 -23.55 -0.88
C ALA A 172 1.67 -22.84 0.49
N LEU A 173 1.00 -23.49 1.43
CA LEU A 173 0.65 -22.92 2.74
C LEU A 173 1.75 -22.99 3.79
N GLU A 174 2.72 -23.90 3.62
CA GLU A 174 3.83 -24.05 4.57
C GLU A 174 4.77 -22.83 4.57
N LEU A 175 4.70 -21.98 3.53
CA LEU A 175 5.59 -20.83 3.33
C LEU A 175 5.08 -19.53 3.96
N THR A 176 3.79 -19.43 4.27
CA THR A 176 3.22 -18.18 4.82
C THR A 176 3.39 -18.13 6.32
N LYS A 177 4.42 -17.41 6.78
CA LYS A 177 4.66 -17.22 8.21
C LYS A 177 3.57 -16.32 8.80
N THR A 178 2.76 -16.89 9.69
CA THR A 178 1.66 -16.18 10.37
C THR A 178 2.08 -15.78 11.77
N TYR A 179 1.79 -14.54 12.15
CA TYR A 179 2.09 -14.00 13.47
C TYR A 179 0.80 -13.52 14.16
N PRO A 180 0.47 -14.08 15.34
CA PRO A 180 -0.55 -13.53 16.21
C PRO A 180 0.02 -12.29 16.93
N VAL A 181 -0.40 -11.12 16.49
CA VAL A 181 0.04 -9.81 17.00
C VAL A 181 -1.09 -9.13 17.77
N GLY A 182 -1.71 -9.86 18.70
CA GLY A 182 -2.77 -9.36 19.58
C GLY A 182 -3.90 -10.36 19.73
N ASP A 183 -4.77 -10.13 20.72
CA ASP A 183 -5.85 -11.08 21.04
C ASP A 183 -7.17 -10.68 20.36
N THR A 184 -7.70 -9.49 20.63
CA THR A 184 -8.95 -8.99 20.00
C THR A 184 -8.68 -8.02 18.84
N ASN A 185 -7.67 -7.16 19.02
CA ASN A 185 -7.23 -6.19 18.03
C ASN A 185 -5.80 -6.48 17.62
N ILE A 186 -5.43 -6.03 16.42
CA ILE A 186 -4.07 -6.12 15.92
C ILE A 186 -3.24 -4.99 16.53
N ASP A 187 -2.14 -5.35 17.16
CA ASP A 187 -1.04 -4.48 17.54
C ASP A 187 -0.14 -4.24 16.31
N LEU A 188 -0.37 -3.10 15.67
CA LEU A 188 0.37 -2.68 14.48
C LEU A 188 1.83 -2.33 14.82
N GLY A 189 2.11 -1.84 16.03
CA GLY A 189 3.46 -1.56 16.48
C GLY A 189 4.29 -2.84 16.55
N LYS A 190 3.71 -3.91 17.10
CA LYS A 190 4.32 -5.24 17.10
C LYS A 190 4.50 -5.80 15.69
N ALA A 191 3.51 -5.66 14.80
CA ALA A 191 3.62 -6.11 13.41
C ALA A 191 4.77 -5.43 12.66
N LEU A 192 4.86 -4.09 12.72
CA LEU A 192 5.95 -3.33 12.12
C LEU A 192 7.29 -3.62 12.79
N GLY A 193 7.31 -3.83 14.11
CA GLY A 193 8.49 -4.25 14.84
C GLY A 193 9.06 -5.59 14.36
N ILE A 194 8.19 -6.56 14.07
CA ILE A 194 8.57 -7.85 13.48
C ILE A 194 9.15 -7.64 12.07
N LEU A 195 8.52 -6.84 11.22
CA LEU A 195 9.06 -6.53 9.89
C LEU A 195 10.46 -5.91 9.96
N ARG A 196 10.65 -4.94 10.87
CA ARG A 196 11.96 -4.28 11.05
C ARG A 196 13.01 -5.23 11.59
N LYS A 197 12.70 -6.00 12.64
CA LYS A 197 13.69 -6.83 13.36
C LYS A 197 13.96 -8.16 12.65
N ASP A 198 12.92 -8.90 12.30
CA ASP A 198 13.04 -10.28 11.82
C ASP A 198 13.28 -10.32 10.31
N TYR A 199 12.76 -9.33 9.57
CA TYR A 199 12.87 -9.25 8.11
C TYR A 199 13.80 -8.13 7.63
N LYS A 200 14.42 -7.37 8.56
CA LYS A 200 15.31 -6.25 8.23
C LYS A 200 14.65 -5.21 7.32
N ALA A 201 13.33 -5.03 7.46
CA ALA A 201 12.58 -4.09 6.64
C ALA A 201 12.81 -2.66 7.11
N ASN A 202 13.80 -1.99 6.51
CA ASN A 202 14.16 -0.62 6.83
C ASN A 202 13.30 0.37 6.04
N LEU A 203 12.99 0.07 4.78
CA LEU A 203 12.03 0.82 3.98
C LEU A 203 10.72 0.03 3.87
N LEU A 204 9.65 0.55 4.45
CA LEU A 204 8.34 -0.09 4.49
C LEU A 204 7.30 0.68 3.68
N ASP A 205 6.74 0.00 2.68
CA ASP A 205 5.63 0.49 1.88
C ASP A 205 4.29 0.04 2.48
N ILE A 206 3.44 0.99 2.85
CA ILE A 206 2.08 0.70 3.27
C ILE A 206 1.11 1.04 2.13
N GLN A 207 0.50 0.00 1.57
CA GLN A 207 -0.48 0.10 0.49
C GLN A 207 -1.91 0.39 0.97
N GLY A 208 -2.12 0.48 2.29
CA GLY A 208 -3.45 0.68 2.87
C GLY A 208 -4.24 -0.63 3.05
N GLY A 209 -5.58 -0.67 2.99
CA GLY A 209 -6.52 0.37 2.61
C GLY A 209 -6.86 1.38 3.72
N PRO A 210 -7.88 2.24 3.50
CA PRO A 210 -8.13 3.42 4.32
C PRO A 210 -8.21 3.21 5.84
N ILE A 211 -8.77 2.09 6.29
CA ILE A 211 -8.87 1.75 7.72
C ILE A 211 -7.50 1.39 8.30
N LEU A 212 -6.67 0.64 7.57
CA LEU A 212 -5.32 0.30 8.02
C LEU A 212 -4.45 1.56 8.08
N ALA A 213 -4.54 2.40 7.03
CA ALA A 213 -3.82 3.67 6.97
C ALA A 213 -4.20 4.57 8.16
N GLY A 214 -5.49 4.75 8.43
CA GLY A 214 -5.93 5.54 9.60
C GLY A 214 -5.39 5.01 10.92
N ARG A 215 -5.42 3.69 11.14
CA ARG A 215 -4.87 3.10 12.38
C ARG A 215 -3.36 3.29 12.50
N LEU A 216 -2.60 3.19 11.42
CA LEU A 216 -1.15 3.43 11.42
C LEU A 216 -0.82 4.90 11.71
N VAL A 217 -1.58 5.83 11.12
CA VAL A 217 -1.43 7.26 11.39
C VAL A 217 -1.77 7.57 12.85
N LYS A 218 -2.88 7.03 13.40
CA LYS A 218 -3.25 7.24 14.81
C LYS A 218 -2.22 6.64 15.78
N ALA A 219 -1.55 5.56 15.39
CA ALA A 219 -0.49 4.93 16.17
C ALA A 219 0.90 5.59 15.99
N MET A 220 1.00 6.68 15.22
CA MET A 220 2.26 7.38 14.94
C MET A 220 3.32 6.48 14.28
N LEU A 221 2.88 5.60 13.36
CA LEU A 221 3.72 4.59 12.71
C LEU A 221 4.06 4.90 11.25
N VAL A 222 3.74 6.10 10.77
CA VAL A 222 3.95 6.55 9.39
C VAL A 222 4.88 7.75 9.40
N ASP A 223 5.99 7.66 8.67
CA ASP A 223 6.98 8.74 8.56
C ASP A 223 6.68 9.64 7.35
N GLU A 224 6.04 9.10 6.30
CA GLU A 224 5.76 9.83 5.06
C GLU A 224 4.40 9.45 4.44
N ILE A 225 3.70 10.43 3.87
CA ILE A 225 2.56 10.24 2.98
C ILE A 225 3.00 10.55 1.55
N ARG A 226 2.91 9.55 0.66
CA ARG A 226 3.04 9.69 -0.79
C ARG A 226 1.63 9.67 -1.38
N LEU A 227 1.18 10.80 -1.89
CA LEU A 227 -0.19 11.01 -2.34
C LEU A 227 -0.22 11.50 -3.79
N THR A 228 -0.88 10.74 -4.64
CA THR A 228 -1.26 11.19 -5.98
C THR A 228 -2.66 11.82 -5.93
N PHE A 229 -2.80 13.08 -6.34
CA PHE A 229 -4.08 13.69 -6.68
C PHE A 229 -4.37 13.45 -8.15
N SER A 230 -5.45 12.72 -8.42
CA SER A 230 -5.99 12.49 -9.75
C SER A 230 -6.95 13.61 -10.16
N PRO A 231 -6.99 14.02 -11.43
CA PRO A 231 -7.83 15.12 -11.94
C PRO A 231 -9.31 14.70 -12.08
N GLN A 232 -9.86 14.05 -11.06
CA GLN A 232 -11.23 13.58 -11.00
C GLN A 232 -11.94 14.20 -9.80
N VAL A 233 -13.24 14.47 -9.95
CA VAL A 233 -14.17 14.74 -8.84
C VAL A 233 -15.19 13.61 -8.83
N MET A 234 -15.51 13.05 -7.66
CA MET A 234 -16.30 11.82 -7.57
C MET A 234 -17.55 11.94 -6.69
N GLY A 235 -17.52 12.84 -5.70
CA GLY A 235 -18.54 12.96 -4.67
C GLY A 235 -18.38 11.92 -3.56
N ASP A 236 -18.89 12.24 -2.37
CA ASP A 236 -18.72 11.44 -1.17
C ASP A 236 -19.65 10.22 -1.10
N LEU A 237 -20.60 10.04 -2.03
CA LEU A 237 -21.57 8.93 -2.04
C LEU A 237 -21.45 8.03 -3.27
N ASN A 238 -21.42 6.71 -3.06
CA ASN A 238 -21.50 5.73 -4.14
C ASN A 238 -22.92 5.60 -4.72
N SER A 239 -23.08 4.77 -5.76
CA SER A 239 -24.38 4.52 -6.42
C SER A 239 -25.49 4.00 -5.49
N GLU A 240 -25.14 3.47 -4.31
CA GLU A 240 -26.07 2.98 -3.28
C GLU A 240 -26.28 3.97 -2.13
N GLY A 241 -25.75 5.20 -2.23
CA GLY A 241 -25.82 6.21 -1.18
C GLY A 241 -24.90 5.96 0.03
N LYS A 242 -23.91 5.07 -0.10
CA LYS A 242 -22.90 4.81 0.94
C LYS A 242 -21.73 5.76 0.81
N ARG A 243 -21.19 6.22 1.95
CA ARG A 243 -20.03 7.12 1.94
C ARG A 243 -18.78 6.43 1.37
N ARG A 244 -18.13 7.09 0.42
CA ARG A 244 -16.82 6.72 -0.10
C ARG A 244 -15.73 7.17 0.88
N PRO A 245 -14.74 6.32 1.17
CA PRO A 245 -13.70 6.67 2.13
C PRO A 245 -12.63 7.56 1.50
N GLY A 246 -12.10 8.49 2.28
CA GLY A 246 -10.79 9.10 2.02
C GLY A 246 -9.65 8.14 2.39
N PHE A 247 -8.40 8.53 2.17
CA PHE A 247 -7.25 7.62 2.37
C PHE A 247 -6.96 7.30 3.85
N VAL A 248 -7.44 8.12 4.79
CA VAL A 248 -7.46 7.84 6.23
C VAL A 248 -8.93 7.74 6.66
N THR A 249 -9.34 6.58 7.19
CA THR A 249 -10.74 6.31 7.55
C THR A 249 -10.84 5.53 8.87
N GLY A 250 -11.95 5.70 9.61
CA GLY A 250 -12.29 4.89 10.78
C GLY A 250 -11.59 5.30 12.08
N ILE A 251 -11.03 6.51 12.11
CA ILE A 251 -10.40 7.13 13.27
C ILE A 251 -10.87 8.58 13.42
N HIS A 252 -10.57 9.20 14.55
CA HIS A 252 -10.81 10.61 14.83
C HIS A 252 -9.53 11.32 15.26
N PHE A 253 -9.36 12.52 14.72
CA PHE A 253 -8.47 13.58 15.22
C PHE A 253 -9.31 14.84 15.40
N GLY A 254 -9.14 15.53 16.51
CA GLY A 254 -9.56 16.91 16.71
C GLY A 254 -8.55 17.89 16.09
N LEU A 255 -8.87 19.17 16.18
CA LEU A 255 -8.03 20.23 15.60
C LEU A 255 -6.64 20.30 16.26
N GLU A 256 -6.57 20.01 17.56
CA GLU A 256 -5.33 20.08 18.34
C GLU A 256 -4.42 18.87 18.12
N ASP A 257 -4.98 17.64 18.10
CA ASP A 257 -4.21 16.39 17.99
C ASP A 257 -4.08 15.86 16.55
N SER A 258 -4.63 16.59 15.56
CA SER A 258 -4.43 16.24 14.15
C SER A 258 -2.94 16.37 13.77
N PRO A 259 -2.33 15.30 13.19
CA PRO A 259 -0.97 15.38 12.71
C PRO A 259 -0.84 16.45 11.63
N ILE A 260 0.29 17.16 11.64
CA ILE A 260 0.69 18.03 10.54
C ILE A 260 1.76 17.33 9.72
N ALA A 261 1.96 17.76 8.48
CA ALA A 261 2.99 17.19 7.64
C ALA A 261 3.71 18.30 6.87
N GLU A 262 5.01 18.13 6.71
CA GLU A 262 5.86 19.04 5.95
C GLU A 262 5.89 18.61 4.49
N LEU A 263 5.64 19.53 3.56
CA LEU A 263 5.72 19.26 2.13
C LEU A 263 7.18 19.09 1.70
N GLU A 264 7.53 17.86 1.34
CA GLU A 264 8.89 17.48 0.93
C GLU A 264 9.09 17.68 -0.57
N SER A 265 8.18 17.15 -1.39
CA SER A 265 8.27 17.30 -2.84
C SER A 265 6.91 17.36 -3.52
N VAL A 266 6.92 17.99 -4.70
CA VAL A 266 5.78 18.09 -5.61
C VAL A 266 6.22 17.59 -6.98
N GLY A 267 5.45 16.66 -7.54
CA GLY A 267 5.58 16.18 -8.91
C GLY A 267 4.32 16.49 -9.70
N VAL A 268 4.42 16.72 -11.00
CA VAL A 268 3.26 16.87 -11.89
C VAL A 268 3.46 16.00 -13.12
N SER A 269 2.46 15.23 -13.52
CA SER A 269 2.43 14.51 -14.81
C SER A 269 1.02 14.53 -15.39
N GLY A 270 0.86 15.00 -16.63
CA GLY A 270 -0.47 15.35 -17.15
C GLY A 270 -1.18 16.31 -16.18
N SER A 271 -2.39 15.96 -15.76
CA SER A 271 -3.12 16.72 -14.73
C SER A 271 -3.08 16.06 -13.34
N HIS A 272 -2.24 15.04 -13.12
CA HIS A 272 -2.02 14.44 -11.81
C HIS A 272 -0.93 15.18 -11.04
N ILE A 273 -1.12 15.32 -9.73
CA ILE A 273 -0.14 15.92 -8.81
C ILE A 273 0.36 14.84 -7.85
N PHE A 274 1.66 14.70 -7.71
CA PHE A 274 2.33 13.76 -6.81
C PHE A 274 2.91 14.55 -5.64
N LEU A 275 2.52 14.21 -4.42
CA LEU A 275 2.97 14.91 -3.23
C LEU A 275 3.67 13.95 -2.29
N ARG A 276 4.79 14.39 -1.72
CA ARG A 276 5.44 13.73 -0.60
C ARG A 276 5.34 14.65 0.61
N TYR A 277 4.77 14.13 1.69
CA TYR A 277 4.65 14.83 2.96
C TYR A 277 5.35 14.04 4.06
N LEU A 278 6.24 14.67 4.82
CA LEU A 278 6.85 14.06 6.01
C LEU A 278 5.97 14.32 7.22
N MET A 279 5.61 13.26 7.93
CA MET A 279 4.71 13.32 9.07
C MET A 279 5.38 13.97 10.27
N ASN A 280 4.68 14.92 10.89
CA ASN A 280 5.07 15.56 12.14
C ASN A 280 3.90 15.44 13.13
N TYR A 281 4.02 14.46 14.01
CA TYR A 281 3.03 14.22 15.06
C TYR A 281 3.18 15.25 16.16
N ARG A 282 2.10 15.98 16.43
CA ARG A 282 2.02 16.92 17.55
C ARG A 282 2.02 16.10 18.84
N ASN A 283 3.03 16.31 19.70
CA ASN A 283 3.07 15.75 21.05
C ASN A 283 2.15 16.52 21.99
#